data_AF-A0A925YZS0-F1
#
_entry.id   AF-A0A925YZS0-F1
#
_cell.length_a   1.000
_cell.length_b   1.000
_cell.length_c   1.000
_cell.angle_alpha   90.00
_cell.angle_beta   90.00
_cell.angle_gamma   90.00
#
_symmetry.space_group_name_H-M   'P 1'
#
loop_
_entity.id
_entity.type
_entity.pdbx_description
1 polymer ?
#
loop_
_entity_poly.entity_id
_entity_poly.type
_entity_poly.pdbx_seq_one_letter_code
_entity_poly.pdbx_strand_id
1 'polypeptide(L)'
;MSAYLKKFIPFAILIAAILFSLNYVELYKPVMQFAWICYFLFFILSIATYYFSSKTMKGRFANFMNVFFAGIILKLIITGIVVVIYKTANPDTRASNFIVPFAIIYFSFLIFETLELVKLSKKTN
;
A
#
# COMPACT_ATOMS: atom_id res chain seq x y z
N MET A 1 -9.45 -14.10 7.61
CA MET A 1 -8.95 -12.96 8.42
C MET A 1 -7.67 -13.30 9.19
N SER A 2 -7.69 -14.21 10.19
CA SER A 2 -6.52 -14.50 11.05
C SER A 2 -5.25 -14.94 10.28
N ALA A 3 -5.37 -15.85 9.31
CA ALA A 3 -4.22 -16.31 8.52
C ALA A 3 -3.58 -15.22 7.63
N TYR A 4 -4.38 -14.25 7.16
CA TYR A 4 -3.88 -13.12 6.38
C TYR A 4 -3.13 -12.13 7.28
N LEU A 5 -3.72 -11.76 8.42
CA LEU A 5 -3.08 -10.85 9.38
C LEU A 5 -1.74 -11.39 9.88
N LYS A 6 -1.61 -12.71 10.11
CA LYS A 6 -0.35 -13.35 10.50
C LYS A 6 0.78 -13.17 9.48
N LYS A 7 0.47 -13.01 8.19
CA LYS A 7 1.48 -12.74 7.14
C LYS A 7 1.63 -11.24 6.87
N PHE A 8 0.52 -10.51 6.94
CA PHE A 8 0.47 -9.09 6.64
C PHE A 8 1.20 -8.25 7.69
N ILE A 9 1.07 -8.58 8.98
CA ILE A 9 1.76 -7.86 10.06
C ILE A 9 3.28 -7.94 9.94
N PRO A 10 3.92 -9.12 9.82
CA PRO A 10 5.38 -9.17 9.67
C PRO A 10 5.85 -8.54 8.35
N PHE A 11 5.08 -8.67 7.27
CA PHE A 11 5.35 -7.95 6.02
C PHE A 11 5.32 -6.42 6.23
N ALA A 12 4.28 -5.90 6.88
CA ALA A 12 4.12 -4.49 7.17
C ALA A 12 5.26 -3.97 8.06
N ILE A 13 5.61 -4.70 9.11
CA ILE A 13 6.76 -4.37 9.99
C ILE A 13 8.07 -4.31 9.18
N LEU A 14 8.29 -5.24 8.26
CA LEU A 14 9.47 -5.25 7.39
C LEU A 14 9.52 -3.99 6.51
N ILE A 15 8.40 -3.59 5.89
CA ILE A 15 8.33 -2.36 5.10
C ILE A 15 8.53 -1.13 5.98
N ALA A 16 7.96 -1.10 7.18
CA ALA A 16 8.17 -0.03 8.14
C ALA A 16 9.64 0.09 8.55
N ALA A 17 10.36 -1.03 8.73
CA ALA A 17 11.79 -1.02 9.03
C ALA A 17 12.64 -0.49 7.86
N ILE A 18 12.28 -0.82 6.62
CA ILE A 18 12.93 -0.27 5.41
C ILE A 18 12.71 1.24 5.33
N LEU A 19 11.48 1.71 5.53
CA LEU A 19 11.16 3.14 5.56
C LEU A 19 11.87 3.86 6.71
N PHE A 20 11.94 3.24 7.88
CA PHE A 20 12.67 3.80 9.01
C PHE A 20 14.17 3.96 8.69
N SER A 21 14.76 2.98 8.01
CA SER A 21 16.16 3.05 7.56
C SER A 21 16.39 4.18 6.55
N LEU A 22 15.43 4.42 5.64
CA LEU A 22 15.46 5.53 4.68
C LEU A 22 15.45 6.91 5.35
N ASN A 23 14.96 7.02 6.58
CA ASN A 23 14.94 8.29 7.33
C ASN A 23 16.34 8.78 7.73
N TYR A 24 17.32 7.88 7.79
CA TYR A 24 18.71 8.25 8.07
C TYR A 24 19.45 8.80 6.85
N VAL A 25 18.85 8.73 5.66
CA VAL A 25 19.42 9.27 4.43
C VAL A 25 18.93 10.71 4.24
N GLU A 26 19.86 11.68 4.27
CA GLU A 26 19.54 13.12 4.19
C GLU A 26 18.67 13.49 2.98
N LEU A 27 18.85 12.78 1.85
CA LEU A 27 18.08 12.99 0.63
C LEU A 27 16.57 12.74 0.81
N TYR A 28 16.19 11.76 1.64
CA TYR A 28 14.81 11.32 1.81
C TYR A 28 14.16 11.86 3.08
N LYS A 29 14.95 12.31 4.05
CA LYS A 29 14.49 12.91 5.30
C LYS A 29 13.33 13.91 5.15
N PRO A 30 13.35 14.89 4.22
CA PRO A 30 12.26 15.86 4.11
C PRO A 30 10.96 15.28 3.52
N VAL A 31 11.02 14.11 2.87
CA VAL A 31 9.85 13.43 2.27
C VAL A 31 9.38 12.23 3.10
N MET A 32 10.05 11.93 4.22
CA MET A 32 9.71 10.76 5.02
C MET A 32 8.34 10.87 5.69
N GLN A 33 7.93 12.06 6.13
CA GLN A 33 6.59 12.25 6.71
C GLN A 33 5.51 11.89 5.69
N PHE A 34 5.68 12.29 4.43
CA PHE A 34 4.82 11.86 3.32
C PHE A 34 4.81 10.33 3.18
N ALA A 35 5.99 9.70 3.17
CA ALA A 35 6.11 8.25 3.05
C ALA A 35 5.37 7.50 4.17
N TRP A 36 5.47 7.99 5.42
CA TRP A 36 4.75 7.41 6.56
C TRP A 36 3.23 7.54 6.43
N ILE A 37 2.73 8.69 5.95
CA ILE A 37 1.29 8.89 5.69
C ILE A 37 0.81 7.90 4.62
N CYS A 38 1.55 7.79 3.50
CA CYS A 38 1.22 6.84 2.44
C CYS A 38 1.27 5.39 2.93
N TYR A 39 2.28 5.03 3.72
CA TYR A 39 2.40 3.71 4.30
C TYR A 39 1.19 3.36 5.18
N PHE A 40 0.77 4.27 6.05
CA PHE A 40 -0.38 4.04 6.93
C PHE A 40 -1.70 3.93 6.14
N LEU A 41 -1.88 4.78 5.12
CA LEU A 41 -3.02 4.68 4.20
C LEU A 41 -3.04 3.34 3.47
N PHE A 42 -1.90 2.91 2.92
CA PHE A 42 -1.76 1.61 2.27
C PHE A 42 -2.03 0.47 3.25
N PHE A 43 -1.56 0.57 4.48
CA PHE A 43 -1.81 -0.42 5.52
C PHE A 43 -3.31 -0.62 5.78
N ILE A 44 -4.04 0.47 6.07
CA ILE A 44 -5.48 0.43 6.32
C ILE A 44 -6.25 -0.05 5.10
N LEU A 45 -5.96 0.54 3.92
CA LEU A 45 -6.65 0.19 2.69
C LEU A 45 -6.41 -1.27 2.32
N SER A 46 -5.24 -1.83 2.58
CA SER A 46 -4.98 -3.25 2.29
C SER A 46 -5.76 -4.20 3.19
N ILE A 47 -5.94 -3.85 4.47
CA ILE A 47 -6.82 -4.61 5.37
C ILE A 47 -8.27 -4.51 4.89
N ALA A 48 -8.72 -3.30 4.54
CA ALA A 48 -10.07 -3.06 4.04
C ALA A 48 -10.33 -3.84 2.73
N THR A 49 -9.43 -3.74 1.76
CA THR A 49 -9.51 -4.46 0.49
C THR A 49 -9.58 -5.96 0.72
N TYR A 50 -8.72 -6.53 1.57
CA TYR A 50 -8.79 -7.96 1.89
C TYR A 50 -10.13 -8.34 2.56
N TYR A 51 -10.61 -7.55 3.53
CA TYR A 51 -11.87 -7.80 4.23
C TYR A 51 -13.05 -7.81 3.25
N PHE A 52 -13.23 -6.76 2.45
CA PHE A 52 -14.29 -6.69 1.45
C PHE A 52 -14.17 -7.81 0.42
N SER A 53 -12.97 -8.02 -0.11
CA SER A 53 -12.68 -9.07 -1.07
C SER A 53 -13.07 -10.47 -0.55
N SER A 54 -12.70 -10.79 0.70
CA SER A 54 -13.06 -12.07 1.33
C SER A 54 -14.58 -12.27 1.51
N LYS A 55 -15.33 -11.17 1.70
CA LYS A 55 -16.79 -11.21 1.86
C LYS A 55 -17.50 -11.38 0.51
N THR A 56 -16.97 -10.80 -0.55
CA THR A 56 -17.55 -10.83 -1.91
C THR A 56 -17.21 -12.12 -2.68
N MET A 57 -16.21 -12.89 -2.24
CA MET A 57 -15.84 -14.19 -2.85
C MET A 57 -16.96 -15.24 -2.84
N LYS A 58 -18.00 -15.09 -2.00
CA LYS A 58 -19.13 -16.05 -1.93
C LYS A 58 -20.05 -16.03 -3.16
N GLY A 59 -19.91 -15.07 -4.08
CA GLY A 59 -20.84 -14.87 -5.20
C GLY A 59 -20.26 -15.13 -6.60
N ARG A 60 -19.07 -14.59 -6.93
CA ARG A 60 -18.40 -14.66 -8.25
C ARG A 60 -16.97 -14.11 -8.17
N PHE A 61 -15.99 -14.79 -8.77
CA PHE A 61 -14.58 -14.37 -8.83
C PHE A 61 -14.38 -12.97 -9.44
N ALA A 62 -15.21 -12.60 -10.44
CA ALA A 62 -15.17 -11.28 -11.08
C ALA A 62 -15.43 -10.12 -10.10
N ASN A 63 -16.36 -10.29 -9.15
CA ASN A 63 -16.68 -9.24 -8.17
C ASN A 63 -15.52 -9.00 -7.19
N PHE A 64 -14.77 -10.05 -6.88
CA PHE A 64 -13.58 -9.98 -6.05
C PHE A 64 -12.44 -9.23 -6.75
N MET A 65 -12.18 -9.53 -8.03
CA MET A 65 -11.22 -8.77 -8.83
C MET A 65 -11.59 -7.29 -8.91
N ASN A 66 -12.87 -6.96 -9.12
CA ASN A 66 -13.32 -5.57 -9.18
C ASN A 66 -13.03 -4.80 -7.88
N VAL A 67 -13.26 -5.41 -6.70
CA VAL A 67 -12.93 -4.78 -5.41
C VAL A 67 -11.42 -4.57 -5.25
N PHE A 68 -10.60 -5.53 -5.69
CA PHE A 68 -9.16 -5.41 -5.63
C PHE A 68 -8.63 -4.28 -6.53
N PHE A 69 -9.05 -4.24 -7.80
CA PHE A 69 -8.66 -3.19 -8.74
C PHE A 69 -9.16 -1.82 -8.31
N ALA A 70 -10.40 -1.72 -7.81
CA ALA A 70 -10.91 -0.48 -7.22
C ALA A 70 -10.05 -0.04 -6.02
N GLY A 71 -9.59 -0.98 -5.19
CA GLY A 71 -8.66 -0.71 -4.09
C GLY A 71 -7.32 -0.14 -4.56
N ILE A 72 -6.72 -0.71 -5.61
CA ILE A 72 -5.47 -0.19 -6.19
C ILE A 72 -5.67 1.22 -6.75
N ILE A 73 -6.73 1.44 -7.54
CA ILE A 73 -7.02 2.74 -8.14
C ILE A 73 -7.24 3.78 -7.03
N LEU A 74 -8.01 3.45 -6.00
CA LEU A 74 -8.25 4.31 -4.86
C LEU A 74 -6.95 4.68 -4.14
N LYS A 75 -6.07 3.70 -3.88
CA LYS A 75 -4.75 3.94 -3.28
C LYS A 75 -3.94 4.92 -4.13
N LEU A 76 -3.87 4.71 -5.45
CA LEU A 76 -3.13 5.56 -6.37
C LEU A 76 -3.67 7.00 -6.38
N ILE A 77 -4.98 7.18 -6.48
CA ILE A 77 -5.63 8.51 -6.45
C ILE A 77 -5.35 9.21 -5.11
N ILE A 78 -5.57 8.53 -3.99
CA ILE A 78 -5.32 9.10 -2.66
C ILE A 78 -3.85 9.50 -2.52
N THR A 79 -2.91 8.66 -2.95
CA THR A 79 -1.49 9.05 -2.87
C THR A 79 -1.13 10.19 -3.79
N GLY A 80 -1.73 10.29 -4.97
CA GLY A 80 -1.56 11.44 -5.85
C GLY A 80 -2.01 12.74 -5.17
N ILE A 81 -3.18 12.71 -4.52
CA ILE A 81 -3.70 13.86 -3.75
C ILE A 81 -2.73 14.21 -2.61
N VAL A 82 -2.25 13.22 -1.86
CA VAL A 82 -1.31 13.43 -0.74
C VAL A 82 0.01 14.03 -1.23
N VAL A 83 0.54 13.58 -2.39
CA VAL A 83 1.75 14.17 -3.00
C VAL A 83 1.53 15.65 -3.32
N VAL A 84 0.39 15.99 -3.94
CA VAL A 84 0.07 17.38 -4.32
C VAL A 84 -0.04 18.27 -3.09
N ILE A 85 -0.74 17.82 -2.05
CA ILE A 85 -0.87 18.56 -0.78
C ILE A 85 0.50 18.76 -0.15
N TYR A 86 1.32 17.70 -0.07
CA TYR A 86 2.61 17.77 0.61
C TYR A 86 3.61 18.66 -0.13
N LYS A 87 3.64 18.59 -1.47
CA LYS A 87 4.48 19.47 -2.31
C LYS A 87 4.07 20.94 -2.20
N THR A 88 2.77 21.20 -2.10
CA THR A 88 2.26 22.58 -1.92
C THR A 88 2.64 23.15 -0.55
N ALA A 89 2.68 22.31 0.49
CA ALA A 89 3.12 22.70 1.83
C ALA A 89 4.66 22.79 1.98
N ASN A 90 5.43 22.09 1.14
CA ASN A 90 6.90 22.02 1.20
C ASN A 90 7.53 22.24 -0.20
N PRO A 91 7.58 23.49 -0.69
CA PRO A 91 8.01 23.79 -2.05
C PRO A 91 9.48 23.45 -2.34
N ASP A 92 10.34 23.41 -1.32
CA ASP A 92 11.78 23.17 -1.45
C ASP A 92 12.15 21.69 -1.71
N THR A 93 11.19 20.77 -1.59
CA THR A 93 11.44 19.35 -1.85
C THR A 93 11.45 19.02 -3.34
N ARG A 94 12.55 18.41 -3.81
CA ARG A 94 12.65 17.89 -5.18
C ARG A 94 11.62 16.79 -5.40
N ALA A 95 10.82 16.93 -6.47
CA ALA A 95 9.77 15.98 -6.83
C ALA A 95 10.30 14.54 -7.01
N SER A 96 11.55 14.38 -7.42
CA SER A 96 12.20 13.06 -7.58
C SER A 96 12.34 12.28 -6.28
N ASN A 97 12.48 12.97 -5.14
CA ASN A 97 12.80 12.32 -3.87
C ASN A 97 11.58 11.56 -3.31
N PHE A 98 10.37 11.92 -3.72
CA PHE A 98 9.13 11.23 -3.34
C PHE A 98 8.96 9.88 -4.03
N ILE A 99 9.58 9.69 -5.21
CA ILE A 99 9.37 8.52 -6.06
C ILE A 99 9.88 7.26 -5.36
N VAL A 100 11.06 7.31 -4.74
CA VAL A 100 11.70 6.12 -4.17
C VAL A 100 10.91 5.58 -2.96
N PRO A 101 10.60 6.37 -1.91
CA PRO A 101 9.79 5.87 -0.79
C PRO A 101 8.40 5.43 -1.23
N PHE A 102 7.78 6.17 -2.16
CA PHE A 102 6.47 5.80 -2.71
C PHE A 102 6.51 4.47 -3.46
N ALA A 103 7.50 4.26 -4.33
CA ALA A 103 7.65 3.02 -5.10
C ALA A 103 7.83 1.82 -4.17
N ILE A 104 8.63 1.94 -3.11
CA ILE A 104 8.83 0.89 -2.11
C ILE A 104 7.48 0.50 -1.48
N ILE A 105 6.69 1.49 -1.04
CA ILE A 105 5.37 1.23 -0.45
C ILE A 105 4.45 0.60 -1.50
N TYR A 106 4.31 1.24 -2.66
CA TYR A 106 3.37 0.82 -3.69
C TYR A 106 3.64 -0.60 -4.18
N PHE A 107 4.86 -0.89 -4.64
CA PHE A 107 5.18 -2.20 -5.20
C PHE A 107 5.16 -3.29 -4.14
N SER A 108 5.64 -3.02 -2.93
CA SER A 108 5.65 -4.04 -1.88
C SER A 108 4.23 -4.47 -1.53
N PHE A 109 3.34 -3.50 -1.30
CA PHE A 109 1.94 -3.79 -0.98
C PHE A 109 1.21 -4.41 -2.17
N LEU A 110 1.43 -3.91 -3.38
CA LEU A 110 0.84 -4.47 -4.59
C LEU A 110 1.23 -5.95 -4.76
N ILE A 111 2.53 -6.27 -4.68
CA ILE A 111 3.03 -7.64 -4.80
C ILE A 111 2.42 -8.52 -3.72
N PHE A 112 2.43 -8.07 -2.46
CA PHE A 112 1.86 -8.84 -1.36
C PHE A 112 0.37 -9.15 -1.58
N GLU A 113 -0.42 -8.14 -1.94
CA GLU A 113 -1.84 -8.32 -2.16
C GLU A 113 -2.13 -9.19 -3.39
N THR A 114 -1.40 -9.01 -4.49
CA THR A 114 -1.52 -9.87 -5.68
C THR A 114 -1.19 -11.33 -5.36
N LEU A 115 -0.13 -11.59 -4.57
CA LEU A 115 0.22 -12.96 -4.17
C LEU A 115 -0.85 -13.61 -3.30
N GLU A 116 -1.41 -12.89 -2.32
CA GLU A 116 -2.51 -13.42 -1.51
C GLU A 116 -3.80 -13.57 -2.33
N LEU A 117 -4.03 -12.70 -3.31
CA LEU A 117 -5.14 -12.80 -4.25
C LEU A 117 -5.07 -14.06 -5.11
N VAL A 118 -3.90 -14.35 -5.69
CA VAL A 118 -3.66 -15.56 -6.49
C VAL A 118 -3.83 -16.82 -5.63
N LYS A 119 -3.37 -16.81 -4.38
CA LYS A 119 -3.56 -17.93 -3.44
C LYS A 119 -5.03 -18.16 -3.10
N LEU A 120 -5.81 -17.08 -2.92
CA LEU A 120 -7.25 -17.17 -2.69
C LEU A 120 -7.97 -17.78 -3.90
N SER A 121 -7.60 -17.36 -5.11
CA SER A 121 -8.14 -17.93 -6.37
C SER A 121 -7.90 -19.43 -6.47
N LYS A 122 -6.66 -19.88 -6.22
CA LYS A 122 -6.27 -21.30 -6.29
C LYS A 122 -6.94 -22.20 -5.24
N LYS A 123 -7.47 -21.65 -4.15
CA LYS A 123 -8.14 -22.43 -3.10
C LYS A 123 -9.64 -22.62 -3.36
N THR A 124 -10.21 -21.88 -4.31
CA THR A 124 -11.64 -21.93 -4.64
C THR A 124 -11.92 -22.78 -5.88
N ASN A 125 -10.93 -22.99 -6.75
CA ASN A 125 -10.95 -24.05 -7.77
C ASN A 125 -10.43 -25.37 -7.18
#